data_AF-A0A843T6V2-F1
#
_entry.id   AF-A0A843T6V2-F1
#
_cell.length_a   1.000
_cell.length_b   1.000
_cell.length_c   1.000
_cell.angle_alpha   90.00
_cell.angle_beta   90.00
_cell.angle_gamma   90.00
#
_symmetry.space_group_name_H-M   'P 1'
#
loop_
_entity.id
_entity.type
_entity.pdbx_description
1 polymer ?
#
loop_
_entity_poly.entity_id
_entity_poly.type
_entity_poly.pdbx_seq_one_letter_code
_entity_poly.pdbx_strand_id
1 'polypeptide(L)'
;MILKGSSGSSRFVRRRIVRIGGAVLAAAAVLTIGVALGRQLPDRPPTSVVGSVQAPSSAAALASYDESGFEEAIADLERLLAETRGQLQPETIAIVEENVAIIDRAIADSRAAIVADPANEQLHRHLTRNMQMKIGLLRMVTGVAGAEI
;
A
#
# COMPACT_ATOMS: atom_id res chain seq x y z
N MET A 1 -52.58 -17.78 20.48
CA MET A 1 -51.26 -18.28 20.04
C MET A 1 -51.31 -18.42 18.53
N ILE A 2 -50.95 -17.35 17.81
CA ILE A 2 -51.13 -17.21 16.36
C ILE A 2 -49.76 -17.46 15.70
N LEU A 3 -49.57 -18.62 15.07
CA LEU A 3 -48.49 -18.79 14.10
C LEU A 3 -49.03 -18.45 12.71
N LYS A 4 -48.60 -17.28 12.24
CA LYS A 4 -48.28 -16.92 10.84
C LYS A 4 -48.01 -18.19 10.00
N GLY A 5 -48.60 -18.44 8.84
CA GLY A 5 -49.17 -17.52 7.85
C GLY A 5 -48.37 -17.59 6.55
N SER A 6 -48.91 -18.37 5.60
CA SER A 6 -48.84 -18.22 4.14
C SER A 6 -47.55 -18.52 3.35
N SER A 7 -47.69 -19.62 2.58
CA SER A 7 -47.34 -19.81 1.16
C SER A 7 -47.10 -18.54 0.34
N GLY A 8 -46.14 -18.62 -0.59
CA GLY A 8 -45.84 -17.56 -1.56
C GLY A 8 -44.85 -18.03 -2.63
N SER A 9 -45.35 -18.79 -3.60
CA SER A 9 -44.77 -18.92 -4.93
C SER A 9 -44.63 -17.54 -5.61
N SER A 10 -43.85 -17.49 -6.70
CA SER A 10 -43.75 -16.38 -7.66
C SER A 10 -42.74 -15.30 -7.21
N ARG A 11 -41.85 -14.76 -8.04
CA ARG A 11 -42.04 -14.33 -9.43
C ARG A 11 -40.67 -14.20 -10.10
N PHE A 12 -40.50 -14.82 -11.27
CA PHE A 12 -39.54 -14.34 -12.25
C PHE A 12 -39.93 -12.89 -12.60
N VAL A 13 -39.11 -11.92 -12.20
CA VAL A 13 -39.21 -10.55 -12.71
C VAL A 13 -38.00 -10.30 -13.58
N ARG A 14 -38.26 -10.36 -14.89
CA ARG A 14 -37.46 -9.72 -15.92
C ARG A 14 -37.19 -8.27 -15.51
N ARG A 15 -35.92 -7.88 -15.41
CA ARG A 15 -35.56 -6.48 -15.57
C ARG A 15 -34.32 -6.39 -16.44
N ARG A 16 -34.55 -6.00 -17.70
CA ARG A 16 -33.53 -5.45 -18.59
C ARG A 16 -32.84 -4.32 -17.82
N ILE A 17 -31.54 -4.45 -17.56
CA ILE A 17 -30.69 -3.32 -17.17
C ILE A 17 -29.73 -3.10 -18.33
N VAL A 18 -30.21 -2.24 -19.22
CA VAL A 18 -29.51 -1.20 -19.97
C VAL A 18 -27.98 -1.28 -19.95
N ARG A 19 -27.40 -1.51 -21.13
CA ARG A 19 -26.00 -1.18 -21.45
C ARG A 19 -25.85 0.35 -21.47
N ILE A 20 -25.13 0.92 -20.51
CA ILE A 20 -24.47 2.23 -20.59
C ILE A 20 -23.08 2.04 -19.97
N GLY A 21 -22.06 2.60 -20.63
CA GLY A 21 -20.65 2.21 -20.54
C GLY A 21 -19.85 2.72 -19.33
N GLY A 22 -18.55 2.36 -19.35
CA GLY A 22 -17.51 2.78 -18.39
C GLY A 22 -17.46 1.88 -17.16
N ALA A 23 -16.50 0.96 -17.03
CA ALA A 23 -15.23 1.20 -16.33
C ALA A 23 -15.47 1.89 -14.97
N VAL A 24 -15.27 1.27 -13.81
CA VAL A 24 -14.03 0.67 -13.31
C VAL A 24 -14.39 -0.31 -12.18
N LEU A 25 -13.64 -1.39 -12.07
CA LEU A 25 -13.72 -2.38 -11.01
C LEU A 25 -13.54 -1.72 -9.64
N ALA A 26 -14.63 -1.57 -8.89
CA ALA A 26 -14.59 -1.34 -7.46
C ALA A 26 -14.12 -2.64 -6.78
N ALA A 27 -12.81 -2.80 -6.62
CA ALA A 27 -12.24 -3.76 -5.70
C ALA A 27 -12.07 -3.07 -4.33
N ALA A 28 -13.18 -2.95 -3.61
CA ALA A 28 -13.15 -2.61 -2.19
C ALA A 28 -12.56 -3.80 -1.43
N ALA A 29 -11.23 -3.84 -1.31
CA ALA A 29 -10.57 -4.71 -0.35
C ALA A 29 -10.62 -4.04 1.03
N VAL A 30 -11.69 -4.33 1.78
CA VAL A 30 -11.78 -4.02 3.20
C VAL A 30 -10.69 -4.83 3.91
N LEU A 31 -9.53 -4.23 4.13
CA LEU A 31 -8.50 -4.79 5.01
C LEU A 31 -8.79 -4.32 6.43
N THR A 32 -9.37 -5.24 7.19
CA THR A 32 -9.55 -5.13 8.64
C THR A 32 -8.19 -4.92 9.30
N ILE A 33 -7.98 -3.71 9.85
CA ILE A 33 -6.87 -3.44 10.76
C ILE A 33 -7.18 -4.18 12.06
N GLY A 34 -6.46 -5.27 12.30
CA GLY A 34 -6.38 -5.92 13.60
C GLY A 34 -5.66 -5.00 14.58
N VAL A 35 -6.42 -4.12 15.21
CA VAL A 35 -5.97 -3.31 16.35
C VAL A 35 -5.80 -4.25 17.54
N ALA A 36 -4.55 -4.58 17.88
CA ALA A 36 -4.22 -5.17 19.18
C ALA A 36 -3.53 -4.11 20.04
N LEU A 37 -4.34 -3.31 20.74
CA LEU A 37 -3.91 -2.55 21.91
C LEU A 37 -3.56 -3.53 23.03
N GLY A 38 -2.27 -3.70 23.29
CA GLY A 38 -1.75 -4.49 24.40
C GLY A 38 -0.87 -3.65 25.32
N ARG A 39 -1.43 -2.61 25.95
CA ARG A 39 -0.80 -1.96 27.11
C ARG A 39 -0.99 -2.83 28.34
N GLN A 40 -0.01 -3.68 28.65
CA GLN A 40 0.15 -4.28 29.97
C GLN A 40 1.65 -4.30 30.32
N LEU A 41 2.04 -3.47 31.30
CA LEU A 41 3.32 -3.58 31.99
C LEU A 41 3.28 -4.82 32.88
N PRO A 42 4.39 -5.57 32.95
CA PRO A 42 4.93 -5.92 34.26
C PRO A 42 6.45 -5.71 34.36
N ASP A 43 6.87 -5.35 35.56
CA ASP A 43 8.26 -5.18 36.00
C ASP A 43 9.21 -6.26 35.47
N ARG A 44 10.29 -5.83 34.80
CA ARG A 44 11.48 -6.66 34.57
C ARG A 44 12.66 -6.08 35.35
N PRO A 45 13.40 -6.88 36.13
CA PRO A 45 14.64 -6.42 36.75
C PRO A 45 15.68 -6.07 35.66
N PRO A 46 16.67 -5.22 35.96
CA PRO A 46 17.69 -4.82 35.00
C PRO A 46 18.64 -6.00 34.74
N THR A 47 18.29 -6.87 33.81
CA THR A 47 19.26 -7.77 33.18
C THR A 47 20.09 -6.91 32.24
N SER A 48 21.34 -6.65 32.62
CA SER A 48 22.34 -6.00 31.77
C SER A 48 22.42 -6.71 30.43
N VAL A 49 21.79 -6.14 29.40
CA VAL A 49 22.01 -6.59 28.01
C VAL A 49 23.25 -5.84 27.54
N VAL A 50 24.39 -6.53 27.64
CA VAL A 50 25.60 -6.17 26.92
C VAL A 50 25.21 -5.93 25.47
N GLY A 51 25.47 -4.71 24.98
CA GLY A 51 25.22 -4.33 23.60
C GLY A 51 26.04 -5.20 22.65
N SER A 52 25.44 -6.29 22.18
CA SER A 52 25.88 -6.91 20.94
C SER A 52 25.53 -5.95 19.82
N VAL A 53 26.54 -5.26 19.28
CA VAL A 53 26.44 -4.70 17.93
C VAL A 53 26.34 -5.92 17.01
N GLN A 54 25.12 -6.39 16.81
CA GLN A 54 24.83 -7.51 15.95
C GLN A 54 25.22 -7.08 14.54
N ALA A 55 26.28 -7.69 14.00
CA ALA A 55 26.65 -7.49 12.61
C ALA A 55 25.40 -7.75 11.75
N PRO A 56 25.10 -6.89 10.76
CA PRO A 56 23.92 -7.08 9.93
C PRO A 56 23.99 -8.48 9.32
N SER A 57 22.93 -9.25 9.51
CA SER A 57 22.80 -10.55 8.84
C SER A 57 22.92 -10.32 7.32
N SER A 58 23.50 -11.28 6.59
CA SER A 58 23.68 -11.15 5.13
C SER A 58 22.35 -10.85 4.41
N ALA A 59 21.23 -11.33 4.97
CA ALA A 59 19.88 -11.04 4.48
C ALA A 59 19.49 -9.56 4.66
N ALA A 60 19.79 -8.96 5.82
CA ALA A 60 19.56 -7.54 6.04
C ALA A 60 20.42 -6.67 5.10
N ALA A 61 21.69 -7.04 4.89
CA ALA A 61 22.56 -6.33 3.96
C ALA A 61 22.05 -6.39 2.49
N LEU A 62 21.56 -7.55 2.06
CA LEU A 62 20.93 -7.71 0.74
C LEU A 62 19.64 -6.90 0.62
N ALA A 63 18.79 -6.89 1.65
CA ALA A 63 17.56 -6.10 1.67
C ALA A 63 17.85 -4.59 1.61
N SER A 64 18.85 -4.10 2.36
CA SER A 64 19.28 -2.69 2.30
C SER A 64 19.83 -2.30 0.93
N TYR A 65 20.55 -3.22 0.26
CA TYR A 65 21.06 -2.98 -1.09
C TYR A 65 19.92 -2.88 -2.11
N ASP A 66 18.94 -3.77 -2.06
CA ASP A 66 17.74 -3.74 -2.92
C ASP A 66 16.94 -2.44 -2.71
N GLU A 67 16.75 -2.04 -1.44
CA GLU A 67 16.09 -0.80 -1.08
C GLU A 67 16.78 0.44 -1.67
N SER A 68 18.12 0.49 -1.66
CA SER A 68 18.85 1.62 -2.24
C SER A 68 18.59 1.81 -3.74
N GLY A 69 18.48 0.72 -4.51
CA GLY A 69 18.17 0.80 -5.94
C GLY A 69 16.73 1.25 -6.21
N PHE A 70 15.78 0.89 -5.34
CA PHE A 70 14.42 1.40 -5.43
C PHE A 70 14.34 2.90 -5.11
N GLU A 71 15.04 3.37 -4.07
CA GLU A 71 15.06 4.79 -3.68
C GLU A 71 15.63 5.68 -4.79
N GLU A 72 16.71 5.26 -5.45
CA GLU A 72 17.27 5.97 -6.60
C GLU A 72 16.24 6.07 -7.73
N ALA A 73 15.62 4.95 -8.10
CA ALA A 73 14.59 4.93 -9.15
C ALA A 73 13.36 5.78 -8.80
N ILE A 74 12.94 5.79 -7.53
CA ILE A 74 11.83 6.61 -7.03
C ILE A 74 12.20 8.09 -7.15
N ALA A 75 13.38 8.49 -6.68
CA ALA A 75 13.83 9.89 -6.71
C ALA A 75 13.93 10.43 -8.15
N ASP A 76 14.39 9.62 -9.10
CA ASP A 76 14.41 9.97 -10.52
C ASP A 76 12.98 10.21 -11.04
N LEU A 77 12.08 9.27 -10.79
CA LEU A 77 10.70 9.36 -11.27
C LEU A 77 9.90 10.48 -10.62
N GLU A 78 10.16 10.81 -9.35
CA GLU A 78 9.56 11.97 -8.69
C GLU A 78 10.03 13.30 -9.30
N ARG A 79 11.31 13.39 -9.69
CA ARG A 79 11.81 14.55 -10.43
C ARG A 79 11.10 14.68 -11.78
N LEU A 80 10.97 13.60 -12.54
CA LEU A 80 10.23 13.60 -13.80
C LEU A 80 8.76 14.01 -13.58
N LEU A 81 8.10 13.50 -12.53
CA LEU A 81 6.72 13.89 -12.22
C LEU A 81 6.61 15.40 -11.95
N ALA A 82 7.56 15.98 -11.23
CA ALA A 82 7.60 17.41 -10.95
C ALA A 82 7.76 18.26 -12.21
N GLU A 83 8.58 17.82 -13.17
CA GLU A 83 8.75 18.48 -14.48
C GLU A 83 7.48 18.39 -15.34
N THR A 84 6.74 17.29 -15.17
CA THR A 84 5.60 16.94 -16.01
C THR A 84 4.27 17.49 -15.47
N ARG A 85 4.28 18.06 -14.26
CA ARG A 85 3.10 18.55 -13.54
C ARG A 85 2.23 19.52 -14.36
N GLY A 86 2.86 20.36 -15.18
CA GLY A 86 2.16 21.34 -16.03
C GLY A 86 1.49 20.75 -17.28
N GLN A 87 1.73 19.48 -17.58
CA GLN A 87 1.18 18.77 -18.74
C GLN A 87 -0.10 17.99 -18.38
N LEU A 88 -0.34 17.75 -17.09
CA LEU A 88 -1.50 17.02 -16.59
C LEU A 88 -2.59 17.99 -16.10
N GLN A 89 -3.85 17.56 -16.19
CA GLN A 89 -4.96 18.29 -15.58
C GLN A 89 -4.78 18.41 -14.04
N PRO A 90 -5.10 19.56 -13.43
CA PRO A 90 -4.93 19.78 -11.98
C PRO A 90 -5.61 18.73 -11.10
N GLU A 91 -6.78 18.25 -11.51
CA GLU A 91 -7.53 17.22 -10.79
C GLU A 91 -6.82 15.87 -10.84
N THR A 92 -6.22 15.53 -11.98
CA THR A 92 -5.48 14.28 -12.16
C THR A 92 -4.20 14.26 -11.34
N ILE A 93 -3.42 15.35 -11.36
CA ILE A 93 -2.18 15.41 -10.58
C ILE A 93 -2.46 15.35 -9.07
N ALA A 94 -3.53 15.99 -8.59
CA ALA A 94 -3.91 15.92 -7.18
C ALA A 94 -4.19 14.47 -6.72
N ILE A 95 -4.91 13.70 -7.54
CA ILE A 95 -5.18 12.27 -7.25
C ILE A 95 -3.90 11.44 -7.28
N VAL A 96 -2.98 11.71 -8.21
CA VAL A 96 -1.68 11.02 -8.26
C VAL A 96 -0.88 11.30 -6.99
N GLU A 97 -0.78 12.57 -6.59
CA GLU A 97 -0.02 12.98 -5.40
C GLU A 97 -0.61 12.38 -4.11
N GLU A 98 -1.94 12.33 -4.00
CA GLU A 98 -2.60 11.65 -2.89
C GLU A 98 -2.25 10.16 -2.84
N ASN A 99 -2.32 9.46 -3.98
CA ASN A 99 -1.98 8.04 -4.04
C ASN A 99 -0.50 7.78 -3.74
N VAL A 100 0.40 8.62 -4.23
CA VAL A 100 1.83 8.54 -3.89
C VAL A 100 2.03 8.71 -2.38
N ALA A 101 1.38 9.71 -1.76
CA ALA A 101 1.46 9.94 -0.32
C ALA A 101 0.92 8.75 0.52
N ILE A 102 -0.12 8.07 0.04
CA ILE A 102 -0.63 6.84 0.67
C ILE A 102 0.42 5.73 0.62
N ILE A 103 1.07 5.54 -0.53
CA ILE A 103 2.12 4.51 -0.68
C ILE A 103 3.34 4.86 0.19
N ASP A 104 3.72 6.13 0.30
CA ASP A 104 4.81 6.59 1.16
C ASP A 104 4.57 6.28 2.63
N ARG A 105 3.34 6.49 3.11
CA ARG A 105 2.97 6.08 4.46
C ARG A 105 3.11 4.57 4.64
N ALA A 106 2.67 3.77 3.66
CA ALA A 106 2.80 2.32 3.73
C ALA A 106 4.26 1.83 3.71
N ILE A 107 5.16 2.53 3.01
CA ILE A 107 6.62 2.28 3.04
C ILE A 107 7.17 2.60 4.43
N ALA A 108 6.84 3.77 4.99
CA ALA A 108 7.27 4.18 6.31
C ALA A 108 6.80 3.20 7.41
N ASP A 109 5.54 2.76 7.34
CA ASP A 109 4.98 1.77 8.26
C ASP A 109 5.70 0.42 8.15
N SER A 110 6.01 -0.03 6.92
CA SER A 110 6.76 -1.26 6.69
C SER A 110 8.17 -1.18 7.26
N ARG A 111 8.87 -0.06 7.07
CA ARG A 111 10.20 0.19 7.66
C ARG A 111 10.17 0.16 9.19
N ALA A 112 9.21 0.85 9.79
CA ALA A 112 9.04 0.86 11.24
C ALA A 112 8.77 -0.55 11.80
N ALA A 113 7.96 -1.34 11.09
CA ALA A 113 7.70 -2.73 11.45
C ALA A 113 8.95 -3.62 11.32
N ILE A 114 9.77 -3.45 10.27
CA ILE A 114 11.04 -4.20 10.09
C ILE A 114 12.03 -3.88 11.21
N VAL A 115 12.10 -2.64 11.68
CA VAL A 115 12.94 -2.28 12.83
C VAL A 115 12.50 -3.04 14.09
N ALA A 116 11.19 -3.26 14.27
CA ALA A 116 10.65 -4.00 15.40
C ALA A 116 10.85 -5.52 15.28
N ASP A 117 10.80 -6.09 14.07
CA ASP A 117 11.01 -7.52 13.80
C ASP A 117 11.82 -7.75 12.50
N PRO A 118 13.17 -7.63 12.57
CA PRO A 118 14.02 -7.69 11.37
C PRO A 118 14.06 -9.05 10.68
N ALA A 119 13.75 -10.13 11.40
CA ALA A 119 13.79 -11.50 10.89
C ALA A 119 12.52 -11.88 10.11
N ASN A 120 11.51 -11.00 10.11
CA ASN A 120 10.23 -11.27 9.47
C ASN A 120 10.26 -10.96 7.97
N GLU A 121 10.54 -11.99 7.17
CA GLU A 121 10.57 -11.89 5.70
C GLU A 121 9.29 -11.31 5.08
N GLN A 122 8.13 -11.51 5.73
CA GLN A 122 6.88 -10.98 5.21
C GLN A 122 6.86 -9.45 5.25
N LEU A 123 7.46 -8.81 6.26
CA LEU A 123 7.58 -7.36 6.33
C LEU A 123 8.49 -6.81 5.24
N HIS A 124 9.61 -7.49 4.96
CA HIS A 124 10.49 -7.16 3.83
C HIS A 124 9.74 -7.27 2.49
N ARG A 125 8.95 -8.33 2.28
CA ARG A 125 8.10 -8.48 1.09
C ARG A 125 7.05 -7.38 0.97
N HIS A 126 6.48 -6.91 2.08
CA HIS A 126 5.54 -5.79 2.09
C HIS A 126 6.22 -4.49 1.68
N LEU A 127 7.42 -4.20 2.21
CA LEU A 127 8.22 -3.04 1.83
C LEU A 127 8.50 -3.04 0.31
N THR A 128 9.09 -4.12 -0.20
CA THR A 128 9.42 -4.24 -1.64
C THR A 128 8.19 -4.05 -2.53
N ARG A 129 7.04 -4.62 -2.15
CA ARG A 129 5.79 -4.47 -2.90
C ARG A 129 5.33 -3.02 -2.95
N ASN A 130 5.40 -2.29 -1.84
CA ASN A 130 4.98 -0.89 -1.76
C ASN A 130 5.90 0.00 -2.61
N MET A 131 7.22 -0.23 -2.57
CA MET A 131 8.19 0.50 -3.41
C MET A 131 7.94 0.25 -4.91
N GLN A 132 7.69 -1.00 -5.31
CA GLN A 132 7.33 -1.34 -6.69
C GLN A 132 6.03 -0.67 -7.13
N MET A 133 5.04 -0.60 -6.25
CA MET A 133 3.77 0.09 -6.52
C MET A 133 4.00 1.59 -6.75
N LYS A 134 4.85 2.24 -5.93
CA LYS A 134 5.23 3.65 -6.11
C LYS A 134 5.87 3.87 -7.48
N ILE A 135 6.88 3.06 -7.83
CA ILE A 135 7.55 3.13 -9.13
C ILE A 135 6.58 2.93 -10.29
N GLY A 136 5.69 1.94 -10.18
CA GLY A 136 4.70 1.65 -11.22
C GLY A 136 3.75 2.82 -11.45
N LEU A 137 3.26 3.45 -10.38
CA LEU A 137 2.41 4.65 -10.46
C LEU A 137 3.17 5.82 -11.09
N LEU A 138 4.38 6.11 -10.61
CA LEU A 138 5.16 7.23 -11.13
C LEU A 138 5.49 7.07 -12.62
N ARG A 139 5.91 5.86 -13.06
CA ARG A 139 6.17 5.56 -14.48
C ARG A 139 4.94 5.70 -15.36
N MET A 140 3.78 5.27 -14.86
CA MET A 140 2.53 5.38 -15.60
C MET A 140 2.20 6.84 -15.86
N VAL A 141 2.31 7.69 -14.83
CA VAL A 141 1.94 9.09 -14.91
C VAL A 141 2.93 9.90 -15.77
N THR A 142 4.23 9.67 -15.59
CA THR A 142 5.25 10.34 -16.42
C THR A 142 5.23 9.85 -17.87
N GLY A 143 4.88 8.58 -18.11
CA GLY A 143 4.72 8.03 -19.45
C GLY A 143 3.51 8.57 -20.21
N VAL A 144 2.38 8.82 -19.52
CA VAL A 144 1.19 9.41 -20.16
C VAL A 144 1.47 10.80 -20.68
N ALA A 145 2.11 11.65 -19.88
CA ALA A 145 2.36 13.03 -20.29
C ALA A 145 3.50 13.17 -21.31
N GLY A 146 4.48 12.26 -21.32
CA GLY A 146 5.45 12.17 -22.42
C GLY A 146 4.87 11.72 -23.77
N ALA A 147 3.66 11.13 -23.79
CA ALA A 147 3.00 10.64 -24.99
C ALA A 147 2.01 11.63 -25.64
N GLU A 148 1.69 12.75 -24.97
CA GLU A 148 0.80 13.81 -25.49
C GLU A 148 1.55 14.93 -26.24
N ILE A 149 2.83 14.74 -26.56
CA ILE A 149 3.69 15.64 -27.36
C ILE A 149 3.96 15.01 -28.72
#